data_AF-A0A2V7AVD6-F1
#
_entry.id   AF-A0A2V7AVD6-F1
#
_cell.length_a   1.000
_cell.length_b   1.000
_cell.length_c   1.000
_cell.angle_alpha   90.00
_cell.angle_beta   90.00
_cell.angle_gamma   90.00
#
_symmetry.space_group_name_H-M   'P 1'
#
loop_
_entity.id
_entity.type
_entity.pdbx_description
1 polymer ?
#
loop_
_entity_poly.entity_id
_entity_poly.type
_entity_poly.pdbx_seq_one_letter_code
_entity_poly.pdbx_strand_id
1 'polypeptide(L)'
;MIIHVNFLPKPGDTGASEVIASLAGLLDQGRLDGDVLSRLRLHLDWLQYKANFREPITVRHASGARGEPTALAELAIDVRRARPERLADELARAIASVGAATREVAGRAVLEDWAPLSRSAIWRFNRLFWQRLGDWEHQSGRGFEAALPSGRSDANHPAAVADAVADFWTLLVELDKRGQLPPEIFALEIGVGSGTRAGLWLDRFKALDEARATGYYPRLRFLLADYSMPTLDRAHRAVEAHRDVVSTIATDALNPMRALSFLRYKILYVHLTNVYDNLPVDELVRRDGQLYLVETRAYLPEPAATAIASTSGVVPSEQRAAVARLLDTGPDLFGDRERGVGFWRAVWAAVCLEERLRRLEGIADVPLPPGLDANDLEELLGTAPADVRFHLSGGAVESFVNTVPLLHPRGYLQVQDIFVATMDEYRQGFRGPGKLDGSVVNWVNGALLRVVGARAGYDVHFAPFRYRPGSRTTILYTTLRE
;
A
#
# COMPACT_ATOMS: atom_id res chain seq x y z
N MET A 1 -10.86 -9.60 -28.39
CA MET A 1 -10.75 -9.84 -26.95
C MET A 1 -9.38 -10.37 -26.63
N ILE A 2 -8.69 -9.77 -25.65
CA ILE A 2 -7.49 -10.35 -25.05
C ILE A 2 -7.81 -10.64 -23.59
N ILE A 3 -7.57 -11.88 -23.17
CA ILE A 3 -7.83 -12.35 -21.81
C ILE A 3 -6.51 -12.34 -21.05
N HIS A 4 -6.45 -11.53 -20.00
CA HIS A 4 -5.41 -11.53 -18.99
C HIS A 4 -5.88 -12.38 -17.82
N VAL A 5 -5.31 -13.58 -17.71
CA VAL A 5 -5.50 -14.44 -16.55
C VAL A 5 -4.43 -14.08 -15.53
N ASN A 6 -4.82 -13.28 -14.53
CA ASN A 6 -3.89 -12.79 -13.52
C ASN A 6 -3.59 -13.84 -12.44
N PHE A 7 -4.21 -15.02 -12.50
CA PHE A 7 -3.94 -16.15 -11.61
C PHE A 7 -4.41 -17.47 -12.24
N LEU A 8 -3.59 -18.51 -12.16
CA LEU A 8 -3.96 -19.88 -12.51
C LEU A 8 -4.16 -20.68 -11.21
N PRO A 9 -5.40 -20.98 -10.79
CA PRO A 9 -5.68 -21.89 -9.68
C PRO A 9 -5.20 -23.32 -9.98
N LYS A 10 -5.30 -24.18 -8.97
CA LYS A 10 -5.14 -25.62 -9.16
C LYS A 10 -6.14 -26.14 -10.21
N PRO A 11 -5.82 -27.21 -10.96
CA PRO A 11 -6.74 -27.79 -11.92
C PRO A 11 -8.10 -28.11 -11.28
N GLY A 12 -9.19 -27.56 -11.83
CA GLY A 12 -10.57 -27.76 -11.35
C GLY A 12 -11.16 -26.64 -10.48
N ASP A 13 -10.36 -25.69 -10.01
CA ASP A 13 -10.80 -24.60 -9.10
C ASP A 13 -11.18 -23.29 -9.83
N THR A 14 -11.36 -23.29 -11.15
CA THR A 14 -11.51 -22.05 -11.94
C THR A 14 -12.95 -21.69 -12.30
N GLY A 15 -13.46 -20.59 -11.75
CA GLY A 15 -14.60 -19.85 -12.32
C GLY A 15 -14.31 -19.18 -13.68
N ALA A 16 -13.06 -19.23 -14.16
CA ALA A 16 -12.67 -18.69 -15.46
C ALA A 16 -13.47 -19.30 -16.62
N SER A 17 -13.66 -20.62 -16.63
CA SER A 17 -14.44 -21.32 -17.66
C SER A 17 -15.89 -20.85 -17.71
N GLU A 18 -16.48 -20.55 -16.55
CA GLU A 18 -17.85 -20.05 -16.44
C GLU A 18 -17.98 -18.62 -16.97
N VAL A 19 -16.97 -17.77 -16.75
CA VAL A 19 -16.91 -16.43 -17.35
C VAL A 19 -16.86 -16.53 -18.88
N ILE A 20 -15.99 -17.38 -19.42
CA ILE A 20 -15.87 -17.54 -20.88
C ILE A 20 -17.15 -18.14 -21.48
N ALA A 21 -17.73 -19.15 -20.84
CA ALA A 21 -19.02 -19.73 -21.26
C ALA A 21 -20.14 -18.69 -21.23
N SER A 22 -20.19 -17.85 -20.19
CA SER A 22 -21.17 -16.77 -20.06
C SER A 22 -21.01 -15.71 -21.15
N LEU A 23 -19.77 -15.30 -21.48
CA LEU A 23 -19.49 -14.37 -22.57
C LEU A 23 -19.87 -14.93 -23.94
N ALA A 24 -19.56 -16.20 -24.20
CA ALA A 24 -19.96 -16.89 -25.42
C ALA A 24 -21.49 -16.97 -25.55
N GLY A 25 -22.19 -17.35 -24.48
CA GLY A 25 -23.66 -17.39 -24.46
C GLY A 25 -24.30 -16.03 -24.70
N LEU A 26 -23.73 -14.94 -24.17
CA LEU A 26 -24.22 -13.58 -24.45
C LEU A 26 -24.02 -13.16 -25.91
N LEU A 27 -22.90 -13.57 -26.54
CA LEU A 27 -22.64 -13.34 -27.95
C LEU A 27 -23.64 -14.13 -28.83
N ASP A 28 -23.85 -15.41 -28.55
CA ASP A 28 -24.78 -16.27 -29.29
C ASP A 28 -26.22 -15.78 -29.20
N GLN A 29 -26.60 -15.19 -28.05
CA GLN A 29 -27.92 -14.58 -27.82
C GLN A 29 -28.08 -13.20 -28.47
N GLY A 30 -27.04 -12.65 -29.12
CA GLY A 30 -27.05 -11.30 -29.68
C GLY A 30 -27.13 -10.18 -28.63
N ARG A 31 -26.87 -10.50 -27.35
CA ARG A 31 -26.85 -9.54 -26.23
C ARG A 31 -25.51 -8.80 -26.12
N LEU A 32 -24.55 -9.17 -26.97
CA LEU A 32 -23.19 -8.65 -26.97
C LEU A 32 -22.74 -8.38 -28.41
N ASP A 33 -22.23 -7.18 -28.65
CA ASP A 33 -21.68 -6.79 -29.95
C ASP A 33 -20.25 -7.33 -30.12
N GLY A 34 -20.01 -8.07 -31.20
CA GLY A 34 -18.71 -8.63 -31.54
C GLY A 34 -17.61 -7.57 -31.67
N ASP A 35 -17.95 -6.36 -32.10
CA ASP A 35 -16.99 -5.25 -32.21
C ASP A 35 -16.54 -4.76 -30.83
N VAL A 36 -17.46 -4.71 -29.86
CA VAL A 36 -17.14 -4.40 -28.46
C VAL A 36 -16.25 -5.49 -27.87
N LEU A 37 -16.55 -6.76 -28.13
CA LEU A 37 -15.74 -7.89 -27.67
C LEU A 37 -14.31 -7.85 -28.23
N SER A 38 -14.16 -7.43 -29.49
CA SER A 38 -12.85 -7.35 -30.14
C SER A 38 -11.90 -6.40 -29.39
N ARG A 39 -12.44 -5.31 -28.84
CA ARG A 39 -11.73 -4.23 -28.15
C ARG A 39 -11.64 -4.40 -26.63
N LEU A 40 -12.48 -5.27 -26.06
CA LEU A 40 -12.52 -5.52 -24.63
C LEU A 40 -11.28 -6.29 -24.16
N ARG A 41 -10.68 -5.82 -23.07
CA ARG A 41 -9.66 -6.55 -22.30
C ARG A 41 -10.32 -7.17 -21.08
N LEU A 42 -10.24 -8.48 -20.97
CA LEU A 42 -10.80 -9.23 -19.86
C LEU A 42 -9.70 -9.53 -18.84
N HIS A 43 -9.88 -9.10 -17.59
CA HIS A 43 -8.98 -9.40 -16.49
C HIS A 43 -9.68 -10.35 -15.53
N LEU A 44 -9.19 -11.58 -15.47
CA LEU A 44 -9.63 -12.56 -14.48
C LEU A 44 -8.73 -12.43 -13.25
N ASP A 45 -9.20 -11.65 -12.29
CA ASP A 45 -8.47 -11.29 -11.09
C ASP A 45 -8.73 -12.32 -9.98
N TRP A 46 -7.66 -12.71 -9.29
CA TRP A 46 -7.74 -13.39 -8.00
C TRP A 46 -7.42 -12.39 -6.90
N LEU A 47 -8.44 -11.72 -6.37
CA LEU A 47 -8.22 -10.74 -5.30
C LEU A 47 -7.85 -11.50 -4.01
N GLN A 48 -6.60 -11.36 -3.60
CA GLN A 48 -6.06 -12.05 -2.42
C GLN A 48 -6.63 -11.52 -1.11
N TYR A 49 -7.08 -10.27 -1.09
CA TYR A 49 -7.59 -9.59 0.10
C TYR A 49 -9.05 -9.96 0.35
N LYS A 50 -9.32 -10.47 1.57
CA LYS A 50 -10.68 -10.83 2.00
C LYS A 50 -11.64 -9.64 1.93
N ALA A 51 -11.16 -8.45 2.27
CA ALA A 51 -11.86 -7.18 2.07
C ALA A 51 -11.06 -6.31 1.10
N ASN A 52 -11.73 -5.66 0.15
CA ASN A 52 -11.11 -4.79 -0.85
C ASN A 52 -12.10 -3.73 -1.32
N PHE A 53 -11.66 -2.86 -2.22
CA PHE A 53 -12.44 -1.72 -2.71
C PHE A 53 -13.22 -2.01 -4.00
N ARG A 54 -13.15 -3.23 -4.54
CA ARG A 54 -13.75 -3.54 -5.85
C ARG A 54 -15.06 -4.29 -5.71
N GLU A 55 -15.97 -4.04 -6.64
CA GLU A 55 -17.10 -4.92 -6.87
C GLU A 55 -16.64 -6.21 -7.57
N PRO A 56 -17.42 -7.31 -7.51
CA PRO A 56 -17.05 -8.57 -8.17
C PRO A 56 -16.78 -8.43 -9.68
N ILE A 57 -17.51 -7.53 -10.34
CA ILE A 57 -17.32 -7.19 -11.76
C ILE A 57 -17.21 -5.68 -11.88
N THR A 58 -16.11 -5.19 -12.45
CA THR A 58 -15.82 -3.77 -12.60
C THR A 58 -15.43 -3.46 -14.04
N VAL A 59 -16.01 -2.40 -14.60
CA VAL A 59 -15.61 -1.86 -15.90
C VAL A 59 -14.75 -0.63 -15.66
N ARG A 60 -13.59 -0.58 -16.32
CA ARG A 60 -12.71 0.58 -16.34
C ARG A 60 -12.74 1.20 -17.72
N HIS A 61 -13.31 2.38 -17.81
CA HIS A 61 -13.35 3.12 -19.06
C HIS A 61 -12.07 3.92 -19.23
N ALA A 62 -11.55 3.96 -20.45
CA ALA A 62 -10.51 4.91 -20.79
C ALA A 62 -11.09 6.22 -21.30
N SER A 63 -10.41 7.30 -20.96
CA SER A 63 -10.62 8.65 -21.50
C SER A 63 -9.33 9.16 -22.13
N GLY A 64 -9.45 10.08 -23.08
CA GLY A 64 -8.30 10.80 -23.61
C GLY A 64 -7.74 11.80 -22.60
N ALA A 65 -6.72 12.55 -23.01
CA ALA A 65 -5.99 13.46 -22.14
C ALA A 65 -6.87 14.59 -21.58
N ARG A 66 -7.91 15.00 -22.32
CA ARG A 66 -8.87 16.04 -21.92
C ARG A 66 -10.12 15.47 -21.26
N GLY A 67 -10.14 14.18 -20.94
CA GLY A 67 -11.26 13.48 -20.30
C GLY A 67 -12.34 13.03 -21.27
N GLU A 68 -12.12 13.16 -22.59
CA GLU A 68 -13.06 12.72 -23.60
C GLU A 68 -13.19 11.19 -23.63
N PRO A 69 -14.40 10.63 -23.80
CA PRO A 69 -14.62 9.19 -23.88
C PRO A 69 -13.80 8.52 -24.99
N THR A 70 -13.18 7.38 -24.70
CA THR A 70 -12.57 6.50 -25.72
C THR A 70 -13.26 5.14 -25.77
N ALA A 71 -13.02 4.38 -26.83
CA ALA A 71 -13.56 3.01 -27.00
C ALA A 71 -12.79 1.96 -26.18
N LEU A 72 -11.65 2.30 -25.59
CA LEU A 72 -10.88 1.37 -24.77
C LEU A 72 -11.58 1.16 -23.42
N ALA A 73 -11.78 -0.09 -23.05
CA ALA A 73 -12.31 -0.48 -21.76
C ALA A 73 -11.70 -1.81 -21.28
N GLU A 74 -11.52 -1.92 -19.96
CA GLU A 74 -11.14 -3.16 -19.29
C GLU A 74 -12.33 -3.68 -18.47
N LEU A 75 -12.59 -4.97 -18.56
CA LEU A 75 -13.52 -5.68 -17.69
C LEU A 75 -12.72 -6.52 -16.69
N ALA A 76 -12.75 -6.15 -15.42
CA ALA A 76 -12.09 -6.87 -14.35
C ALA A 76 -13.10 -7.68 -13.53
N ILE A 77 -12.83 -8.96 -13.35
CA ILE A 77 -13.71 -9.92 -12.67
C ILE A 77 -12.93 -10.59 -11.56
N ASP A 78 -13.40 -10.42 -10.32
CA ASP A 78 -12.93 -11.23 -9.20
C ASP A 78 -13.61 -12.60 -9.24
N VAL A 79 -12.89 -13.59 -9.79
CA VAL A 79 -13.44 -14.94 -9.99
C VAL A 79 -13.77 -15.66 -8.67
N ARG A 80 -13.32 -15.14 -7.51
CA ARG A 80 -13.66 -15.69 -6.19
C ARG A 80 -15.01 -15.20 -5.68
N ARG A 81 -15.47 -14.04 -6.15
CA ARG A 81 -16.69 -13.36 -5.69
C ARG A 81 -17.78 -13.34 -6.75
N ALA A 82 -17.42 -13.51 -8.02
CA ALA A 82 -18.36 -13.71 -9.10
C ALA A 82 -19.26 -14.91 -8.78
N ARG A 83 -20.58 -14.71 -8.94
CA ARG A 83 -21.58 -15.74 -8.64
C ARG A 83 -22.07 -16.36 -9.94
N PRO A 84 -21.92 -17.67 -10.16
CA PRO A 84 -22.26 -18.32 -11.43
C PRO A 84 -23.70 -18.01 -11.87
N GLU A 85 -24.65 -17.99 -10.93
CA GLU A 85 -26.07 -17.79 -11.17
C GLU A 85 -26.45 -16.34 -11.57
N ARG A 86 -25.57 -15.35 -11.35
CA ARG A 86 -25.79 -13.94 -11.73
C ARG A 86 -24.81 -13.45 -12.79
N LEU A 87 -23.81 -14.25 -13.12
CA LEU A 87 -22.65 -13.87 -13.91
C LEU A 87 -23.06 -13.35 -15.30
N ALA A 88 -23.94 -14.06 -16.01
CA ALA A 88 -24.38 -13.65 -17.34
C ALA A 88 -25.06 -12.27 -17.33
N ASP A 89 -25.94 -11.99 -16.37
CA ASP A 89 -26.65 -10.71 -16.30
C ASP A 89 -25.75 -9.57 -15.79
N GLU A 90 -24.85 -9.84 -14.86
CA GLU A 90 -23.87 -8.87 -14.39
C GLU A 90 -22.87 -8.50 -15.51
N LEU A 91 -22.40 -9.49 -16.29
CA LEU A 91 -21.57 -9.28 -17.47
C LEU A 91 -22.30 -8.49 -18.56
N ALA A 92 -23.55 -8.83 -18.86
CA ALA A 92 -24.34 -8.11 -19.86
C ALA A 92 -24.50 -6.63 -19.48
N ARG A 93 -24.81 -6.33 -18.20
CA ARG A 93 -24.89 -4.95 -17.70
C ARG A 93 -23.56 -4.22 -17.78
N ALA A 94 -22.47 -4.87 -17.38
CA ALA A 94 -21.13 -4.30 -17.44
C ALA A 94 -20.72 -3.97 -18.89
N ILE A 95 -20.97 -4.87 -19.83
CA ILE A 95 -20.57 -4.70 -21.22
C ILE A 95 -21.43 -3.64 -21.93
N ALA A 96 -22.72 -3.56 -21.60
CA ALA A 96 -23.60 -2.50 -22.10
C ALA A 96 -23.09 -1.10 -21.72
N SER A 97 -22.41 -0.94 -20.58
CA SER A 97 -21.86 0.38 -20.18
C SER A 97 -20.67 0.82 -21.04
N VAL A 98 -19.96 -0.11 -21.70
CA VAL A 98 -18.79 0.21 -22.56
C VAL A 98 -19.18 1.08 -23.74
N GLY A 99 -20.37 0.85 -24.31
CA GLY A 99 -20.91 1.60 -25.45
C GLY A 99 -21.84 2.77 -25.09
N ALA A 100 -22.09 3.02 -23.80
CA ALA A 100 -23.07 4.02 -23.38
C ALA A 100 -22.54 5.46 -23.51
N ALA A 101 -23.39 6.37 -23.99
CA ALA A 101 -23.10 7.80 -24.07
C ALA A 101 -23.00 8.44 -22.66
N THR A 102 -23.80 7.97 -21.71
CA THR A 102 -23.71 8.31 -20.29
C THR A 102 -23.11 7.14 -19.52
N ARG A 103 -21.94 7.38 -18.91
CA ARG A 103 -21.16 6.36 -18.18
C ARG A 103 -21.40 6.38 -16.67
N GLU A 104 -22.35 7.18 -16.18
CA GLU A 104 -22.73 7.13 -14.77
C GLU A 104 -23.49 5.85 -14.46
N VAL A 105 -22.93 5.06 -13.55
CA VAL A 105 -23.57 3.84 -13.07
C VAL A 105 -24.59 4.24 -12.01
N ALA A 106 -25.89 4.06 -12.33
CA ALA A 106 -26.98 4.20 -11.37
C ALA A 106 -26.76 3.28 -10.15
N GLY A 107 -27.28 3.68 -8.99
CA GLY A 107 -27.19 2.88 -7.75
C GLY A 107 -25.87 3.03 -6.98
N ARG A 108 -25.20 4.19 -7.10
CA ARG A 108 -23.97 4.53 -6.36
C ARG A 108 -24.08 5.91 -5.72
N ALA A 109 -23.73 6.01 -4.45
CA ALA A 109 -23.56 7.29 -3.76
C ALA A 109 -22.09 7.73 -3.84
N VAL A 110 -21.78 8.68 -4.72
CA VAL A 110 -20.42 9.18 -4.96
C VAL A 110 -19.94 10.00 -3.75
N LEU A 111 -18.75 9.68 -3.23
CA LEU A 111 -18.16 10.33 -2.06
C LEU A 111 -17.09 11.37 -2.43
N GLU A 112 -16.52 11.29 -3.63
CA GLU A 112 -15.49 12.22 -4.11
C GLU A 112 -15.48 12.30 -5.64
N ASP A 113 -14.81 13.32 -6.17
CA ASP A 113 -14.60 13.45 -7.61
C ASP A 113 -13.39 12.60 -8.04
N TRP A 114 -13.24 12.43 -9.35
CA TRP A 114 -12.11 11.70 -9.93
C TRP A 114 -10.77 12.36 -9.58
N ALA A 115 -9.84 11.57 -9.07
CA ALA A 115 -8.49 12.01 -8.75
C ALA A 115 -7.48 10.86 -8.96
N PRO A 116 -6.18 11.14 -9.03
CA PRO A 116 -5.15 10.12 -8.89
C PRO A 116 -5.36 9.30 -7.61
N LEU A 117 -5.06 8.00 -7.64
CA LEU A 117 -5.30 7.10 -6.51
C LEU A 117 -4.68 7.62 -5.21
N SER A 118 -3.50 8.24 -5.26
CA SER A 118 -2.77 8.78 -4.10
C SER A 118 -3.55 9.89 -3.36
N ARG A 119 -4.50 10.53 -4.04
CA ARG A 119 -5.33 11.63 -3.52
C ARG A 119 -6.74 11.19 -3.13
N SER A 120 -7.10 9.93 -3.35
CA SER A 120 -8.42 9.40 -3.03
C SER A 120 -8.69 9.35 -1.52
N ALA A 121 -9.97 9.29 -1.17
CA ALA A 121 -10.45 9.27 0.20
C ALA A 121 -9.91 8.08 1.00
N ILE A 122 -9.53 6.96 0.36
CA ILE A 122 -9.02 5.79 1.07
C ILE A 122 -7.73 6.11 1.83
N TRP A 123 -6.88 6.99 1.31
CA TRP A 123 -5.64 7.39 1.99
C TRP A 123 -5.90 8.37 3.13
N ARG A 124 -6.96 9.18 3.02
CA ARG A 124 -7.45 10.01 4.14
C ARG A 124 -8.03 9.12 5.25
N PHE A 125 -8.78 8.07 4.90
CA PHE A 125 -9.23 7.06 5.85
C PHE A 125 -8.04 6.33 6.50
N ASN A 126 -7.03 5.94 5.72
CA ASN A 126 -5.82 5.30 6.23
C ASN A 126 -5.08 6.19 7.24
N ARG A 127 -4.93 7.48 6.92
CA ARG A 127 -4.34 8.46 7.85
C ARG A 127 -5.17 8.58 9.12
N LEU A 128 -6.50 8.72 9.00
CA LEU A 128 -7.41 8.80 10.14
C LEU A 128 -7.30 7.56 11.03
N PHE A 129 -7.23 6.36 10.42
CA PHE A 129 -7.03 5.09 11.12
C PHE A 129 -5.84 5.12 12.06
N TRP A 130 -4.67 5.41 11.53
CA TRP A 130 -3.43 5.43 12.32
C TRP A 130 -3.36 6.60 13.32
N GLN A 131 -3.97 7.75 13.01
CA GLN A 131 -4.08 8.88 13.96
C GLN A 131 -5.02 8.57 15.14
N ARG A 132 -6.04 7.74 14.90
CA ARG A 132 -7.12 7.43 15.85
C ARG A 132 -7.22 5.94 16.14
N LEU A 133 -6.07 5.25 16.11
CA LEU A 133 -6.00 3.80 16.25
C LEU A 133 -6.66 3.33 17.56
N GLY A 134 -6.44 4.05 18.66
CA GLY A 134 -7.05 3.74 19.95
C GLY A 134 -8.58 3.76 19.93
N ASP A 135 -9.20 4.69 19.22
CA ASP A 135 -10.67 4.74 19.09
C ASP A 135 -11.20 3.55 18.29
N TRP A 136 -10.48 3.18 17.24
CA TRP A 136 -10.82 2.03 16.40
C TRP A 136 -10.67 0.71 17.15
N GLU A 137 -9.55 0.50 17.85
CA GLU A 137 -9.29 -0.69 18.66
C GLU A 137 -10.31 -0.82 19.79
N HIS A 138 -10.65 0.30 20.46
CA HIS A 138 -11.67 0.33 21.49
C HIS A 138 -13.02 -0.17 20.99
N GLN A 139 -13.49 0.34 19.85
CA GLN A 139 -14.81 -0.05 19.32
C GLN A 139 -14.80 -1.42 18.63
N SER A 140 -13.66 -1.85 18.08
CA SER A 140 -13.53 -3.17 17.45
C SER A 140 -13.28 -4.30 18.45
N GLY A 141 -12.85 -3.96 19.68
CA GLY A 141 -12.55 -4.90 20.74
C GLY A 141 -11.27 -5.73 20.50
N ARG A 142 -10.44 -5.33 19.53
CA ARG A 142 -9.22 -6.04 19.14
C ARG A 142 -8.14 -5.07 18.68
N GLY A 143 -6.88 -5.42 18.93
CA GLY A 143 -5.74 -4.69 18.38
C GLY A 143 -5.58 -4.89 16.88
N PHE A 144 -5.01 -3.92 16.16
CA PHE A 144 -4.83 -4.03 14.71
C PHE A 144 -3.96 -5.24 14.31
N GLU A 145 -3.00 -5.65 15.17
CA GLU A 145 -2.13 -6.79 14.89
C GLU A 145 -2.93 -8.09 14.69
N ALA A 146 -4.09 -8.21 15.33
CA ALA A 146 -4.98 -9.36 15.20
C ALA A 146 -5.61 -9.47 13.79
N ALA A 147 -5.60 -8.38 13.00
CA ALA A 147 -6.06 -8.38 11.62
C ALA A 147 -4.98 -8.81 10.62
N LEU A 148 -3.70 -8.88 11.03
CA LEU A 148 -2.62 -9.36 10.18
C LEU A 148 -2.83 -10.85 9.84
N PRO A 149 -2.32 -11.36 8.70
CA PRO A 149 -2.56 -12.74 8.27
C PRO A 149 -2.17 -13.82 9.31
N SER A 150 -1.20 -13.53 10.17
CA SER A 150 -0.74 -14.41 11.27
C SER A 150 -1.32 -14.04 12.64
N GLY A 151 -2.14 -13.00 12.74
CA GLY A 151 -2.57 -12.41 14.02
C GLY A 151 -1.44 -11.72 14.81
N ARG A 152 -0.26 -11.59 14.20
CA ARG A 152 0.95 -10.93 14.73
C ARG A 152 1.82 -10.44 13.57
N SER A 153 2.64 -9.43 13.82
CA SER A 153 3.61 -8.93 12.85
C SER A 153 4.75 -9.93 12.63
N ASP A 154 5.09 -10.21 11.37
CA ASP A 154 6.27 -11.01 10.99
C ASP A 154 7.56 -10.36 11.50
N ALA A 155 7.59 -9.03 11.64
CA ALA A 155 8.72 -8.29 12.21
C ALA A 155 9.09 -8.73 13.63
N ASN A 156 8.12 -9.26 14.39
CA ASN A 156 8.32 -9.69 15.77
C ASN A 156 8.87 -11.13 15.84
N HIS A 157 9.17 -11.77 14.71
CA HIS A 157 9.67 -13.15 14.71
C HIS A 157 11.06 -13.22 15.38
N PRO A 158 11.26 -14.00 16.46
CA PRO A 158 12.50 -13.97 17.25
C PRO A 158 13.76 -14.24 16.43
N ALA A 159 13.72 -15.19 15.50
CA ALA A 159 14.86 -15.48 14.62
C ALA A 159 15.16 -14.33 13.64
N ALA A 160 14.12 -13.62 13.15
CA ALA A 160 14.32 -12.48 12.26
C ALA A 160 14.95 -11.30 13.01
N VAL A 161 14.52 -11.08 14.26
CA VAL A 161 15.12 -10.08 15.15
C VAL A 161 16.57 -10.43 15.48
N ALA A 162 16.85 -11.71 15.77
CA ALA A 162 18.21 -12.16 16.05
C ALA A 162 19.15 -11.97 14.86
N ASP A 163 18.72 -12.31 13.64
CA ASP A 163 19.50 -12.09 12.42
C ASP A 163 19.72 -10.59 12.18
N ALA A 164 18.69 -9.74 12.36
CA ALA A 164 18.83 -8.29 12.23
C ALA A 164 19.83 -7.68 13.25
N VAL A 165 19.86 -8.18 14.49
CA VAL A 165 20.87 -7.79 15.48
C VAL A 165 22.26 -8.26 15.06
N ALA A 166 22.39 -9.48 14.54
CA ALA A 166 23.68 -10.03 14.11
C ALA A 166 24.27 -9.25 12.91
N ASP A 167 23.43 -8.86 11.96
CA ASP A 167 23.83 -8.04 10.82
C ASP A 167 24.35 -6.67 11.28
N PHE A 168 23.59 -6.00 12.15
CA PHE A 168 24.01 -4.71 12.71
C PHE A 168 25.29 -4.83 13.54
N TRP A 169 25.39 -5.88 14.35
CA TRP A 169 26.58 -6.17 15.14
C TRP A 169 27.83 -6.35 14.28
N THR A 170 27.69 -7.03 13.15
CA THR A 170 28.79 -7.23 12.19
C THR A 170 29.30 -5.88 11.67
N LEU A 171 28.39 -4.97 11.29
CA LEU A 171 28.75 -3.60 10.91
C LEU A 171 29.52 -2.86 12.02
N LEU A 172 29.05 -2.92 13.26
CA LEU A 172 29.72 -2.25 14.38
C LEU A 172 31.15 -2.78 14.59
N VAL A 173 31.31 -4.10 14.61
CA VAL A 173 32.62 -4.75 14.76
C VAL A 173 33.58 -4.37 13.62
N GLU A 174 33.09 -4.30 12.38
CA GLU A 174 33.91 -3.88 11.24
C GLU A 174 34.38 -2.42 11.37
N LEU A 175 33.48 -1.52 11.76
CA LEU A 175 33.82 -0.11 11.97
C LEU A 175 34.82 0.06 13.11
N ASP A 176 34.61 -0.66 14.21
CA ASP A 176 35.46 -0.56 15.39
C ASP A 176 36.88 -1.07 15.11
N LYS A 177 37.01 -2.21 14.41
CA LYS A 177 38.30 -2.74 13.94
C LYS A 177 39.09 -1.75 13.08
N ARG A 178 38.40 -0.84 12.38
CA ARG A 178 39.00 0.18 11.52
C ARG A 178 39.18 1.53 12.24
N GLY A 179 38.79 1.64 13.51
CA GLY A 179 38.78 2.92 14.25
C GLY A 179 37.77 3.93 13.68
N GLN A 180 36.72 3.45 13.01
CA GLN A 180 35.73 4.26 12.30
C GLN A 180 34.36 4.26 13.01
N LEU A 181 34.22 3.56 14.14
CA LEU A 181 32.97 3.49 14.89
C LEU A 181 32.70 4.84 15.59
N PRO A 182 31.61 5.56 15.28
CA PRO A 182 31.29 6.83 15.91
C PRO A 182 31.06 6.69 17.43
N PRO A 183 31.36 7.70 18.26
CA PRO A 183 31.21 7.61 19.71
C PRO A 183 29.76 7.31 20.13
N GLU A 184 28.78 7.91 19.43
CA GLU A 184 27.36 7.61 19.58
C GLU A 184 26.86 6.75 18.40
N ILE A 185 26.11 5.69 18.71
CA ILE A 185 25.62 4.73 17.72
C ILE A 185 24.13 5.00 17.49
N PHE A 186 23.79 5.65 16.38
CA PHE A 186 22.40 5.95 16.06
C PHE A 186 21.74 4.80 15.28
N ALA A 187 20.58 4.36 15.77
CA ALA A 187 19.67 3.45 15.09
C ALA A 187 18.25 4.03 15.11
N LEU A 188 17.45 3.77 14.07
CA LEU A 188 16.13 4.37 13.88
C LEU A 188 15.13 3.31 13.45
N GLU A 189 13.96 3.29 14.07
CA GLU A 189 12.79 2.56 13.59
C GLU A 189 11.68 3.56 13.25
N ILE A 190 11.21 3.57 12.00
CA ILE A 190 10.11 4.43 11.52
C ILE A 190 8.85 3.56 11.39
N GLY A 191 7.72 4.06 11.91
CA GLY A 191 6.47 3.31 11.97
C GLY A 191 6.51 2.23 13.05
N VAL A 192 6.81 2.63 14.28
CA VAL A 192 7.15 1.71 15.39
C VAL A 192 5.98 0.83 15.86
N GLY A 193 4.75 1.15 15.49
CA GLY A 193 3.56 0.41 15.90
C GLY A 193 3.49 0.26 17.43
N SER A 194 3.36 -0.98 17.91
CA SER A 194 3.32 -1.25 19.36
C SER A 194 4.68 -1.18 20.07
N GLY A 195 5.80 -0.99 19.35
CA GLY A 195 7.16 -1.01 19.90
C GLY A 195 7.69 -2.40 20.27
N THR A 196 6.89 -3.46 20.08
CA THR A 196 7.29 -4.83 20.44
C THR A 196 8.56 -5.29 19.73
N ARG A 197 8.69 -4.98 18.44
CA ARG A 197 9.90 -5.32 17.68
C ARG A 197 11.13 -4.62 18.26
N ALA A 198 11.05 -3.30 18.47
CA ALA A 198 12.14 -2.52 19.03
C ALA A 198 12.59 -3.07 20.39
N GLY A 199 11.65 -3.45 21.27
CA GLY A 199 11.95 -4.10 22.54
C GLY A 199 12.73 -5.41 22.36
N LEU A 200 12.22 -6.32 21.53
CA LEU A 200 12.90 -7.59 21.23
C LEU A 200 14.31 -7.39 20.64
N TRP A 201 14.48 -6.38 19.79
CA TRP A 201 15.77 -6.03 19.20
C TRP A 201 16.74 -5.49 20.24
N LEU A 202 16.29 -4.56 21.11
CA LEU A 202 17.08 -3.96 22.17
C LEU A 202 17.50 -4.98 23.23
N ASP A 203 16.60 -5.86 23.65
CA ASP A 203 16.89 -6.98 24.54
C ASP A 203 18.00 -7.87 23.96
N ARG A 204 17.87 -8.25 22.69
CA ARG A 204 18.82 -9.12 22.02
C ARG A 204 20.17 -8.43 21.80
N PHE A 205 20.18 -7.15 21.45
CA PHE A 205 21.41 -6.38 21.27
C PHE A 205 22.15 -6.19 22.61
N LYS A 206 21.43 -5.84 23.69
CA LYS A 206 21.99 -5.71 25.03
C LYS A 206 22.63 -7.01 25.51
N ALA A 207 21.91 -8.13 25.40
CA ALA A 207 22.43 -9.43 25.79
C ALA A 207 23.69 -9.83 25.00
N LEU A 208 23.77 -9.46 23.72
CA LEU A 208 24.95 -9.71 22.89
C LEU A 208 26.15 -8.83 23.31
N ASP A 209 25.90 -7.57 23.66
CA ASP A 209 26.93 -6.66 24.18
C ASP A 209 27.48 -7.11 25.53
N GLU A 210 26.61 -7.52 26.45
CA GLU A 210 27.00 -8.06 27.75
C GLU A 210 27.83 -9.35 27.61
N ALA A 211 27.43 -10.25 26.71
CA ALA A 211 28.16 -11.48 26.46
C ALA A 211 29.54 -11.27 25.82
N ARG A 212 29.73 -10.17 25.06
CA ARG A 212 30.98 -9.86 24.35
C ARG A 212 31.84 -8.79 25.02
N ALA A 213 31.30 -8.10 26.02
CA ALA A 213 31.95 -7.01 26.75
C ALA A 213 32.49 -5.89 25.83
N THR A 214 31.76 -5.57 24.75
CA THR A 214 32.17 -4.57 23.75
C THR A 214 31.83 -3.12 24.14
N GLY A 215 30.83 -2.91 25.01
CA GLY A 215 30.42 -1.58 25.46
C GLY A 215 29.67 -0.76 24.39
N TYR A 216 29.06 -1.42 23.41
CA TYR A 216 28.27 -0.77 22.36
C TYR A 216 26.88 -0.36 22.85
N TYR A 217 26.24 -1.14 23.72
CA TYR A 217 24.87 -0.85 24.18
C TYR A 217 24.75 0.49 24.91
N PRO A 218 25.64 0.88 25.85
CA PRO A 218 25.58 2.19 26.50
C PRO A 218 25.75 3.39 25.54
N ARG A 219 26.35 3.16 24.36
CA ARG A 219 26.56 4.18 23.31
C ARG A 219 25.39 4.29 22.34
N LEU A 220 24.44 3.37 22.42
CA LEU A 220 23.28 3.32 21.53
C LEU A 220 22.37 4.54 21.75
N ARG A 221 21.85 5.06 20.65
CA ARG A 221 20.81 6.08 20.55
C ARG A 221 19.75 5.52 19.61
N PHE A 222 18.80 4.79 20.16
CA PHE A 222 17.72 4.14 19.41
C PHE A 222 16.50 5.06 19.33
N LEU A 223 16.15 5.48 18.13
CA LEU A 223 15.07 6.42 17.87
C LEU A 223 13.81 5.68 17.45
N LEU A 224 12.72 5.92 18.18
CA LEU A 224 11.38 5.47 17.86
C LEU A 224 10.64 6.60 17.15
N ALA A 225 10.35 6.42 15.87
CA ALA A 225 9.75 7.44 15.02
C ALA A 225 8.36 7.03 14.51
N ASP A 226 7.38 7.89 14.74
CA ASP A 226 6.01 7.76 14.24
C ASP A 226 5.35 9.13 14.27
N TYR A 227 4.34 9.39 13.45
CA TYR A 227 3.63 10.68 13.51
C TYR A 227 2.53 10.68 14.58
N SER A 228 2.10 9.49 15.04
CA SER A 228 1.01 9.31 15.99
C SER A 228 1.56 9.30 17.43
N MET A 229 1.25 10.36 18.19
CA MET A 229 1.66 10.46 19.60
C MET A 229 1.17 9.29 20.46
N PRO A 230 -0.11 8.83 20.35
CA PRO A 230 -0.56 7.64 21.09
C PRO A 230 0.23 6.37 20.74
N THR A 231 0.63 6.21 19.48
CA THR A 231 1.49 5.09 19.05
C THR A 231 2.88 5.20 19.69
N LEU A 232 3.48 6.39 19.69
CA LEU A 232 4.76 6.63 20.36
C LEU A 232 4.70 6.35 21.87
N ASP A 233 3.65 6.79 22.55
CA ASP A 233 3.47 6.51 23.99
C ASP A 233 3.37 5.01 24.27
N ARG A 234 2.65 4.27 23.42
CA ARG A 234 2.55 2.80 23.50
C ARG A 234 3.92 2.14 23.26
N ALA A 235 4.63 2.56 22.23
CA ALA A 235 5.94 2.03 21.89
C ALA A 235 7.00 2.33 22.96
N HIS A 236 6.98 3.53 23.56
CA HIS A 236 7.89 3.90 24.64
C HIS A 236 7.70 3.03 25.87
N ARG A 237 6.45 2.74 26.26
CA ARG A 237 6.15 1.78 27.34
C ARG A 237 6.67 0.38 27.04
N ALA A 238 6.61 -0.07 25.78
CA ALA A 238 7.10 -1.39 25.39
C ALA A 238 8.62 -1.55 25.53
N VAL A 239 9.37 -0.45 25.61
CA VAL A 239 10.84 -0.44 25.74
C VAL A 239 11.32 0.24 27.02
N GLU A 240 10.49 0.29 28.06
CA GLU A 240 10.78 0.98 29.32
C GLU A 240 12.12 0.52 29.96
N ALA A 241 12.45 -0.77 29.84
CA ALA A 241 13.71 -1.34 30.31
C ALA A 241 14.97 -0.78 29.62
N HIS A 242 14.80 -0.06 28.50
CA HIS A 242 15.85 0.53 27.67
C HIS A 242 15.78 2.06 27.62
N ARG A 243 15.02 2.71 28.52
CA ARG A 243 14.77 4.16 28.50
C ARG A 243 16.02 5.04 28.40
N ASP A 244 17.16 4.56 28.91
CA ASP A 244 18.41 5.33 28.91
C ASP A 244 19.09 5.42 27.53
N VAL A 245 18.70 4.55 26.59
CA VAL A 245 19.24 4.52 25.22
C VAL A 245 18.19 4.80 24.14
N VAL A 246 16.93 4.98 24.54
CA VAL A 246 15.79 5.19 23.63
C VAL A 246 15.33 6.64 23.67
N SER A 247 14.94 7.18 22.52
CA SER A 247 14.18 8.43 22.44
C SER A 247 13.03 8.30 21.44
N THR A 248 11.91 8.98 21.70
CA THR A 248 10.77 9.07 20.77
C THR A 248 10.83 10.38 20.00
N ILE A 249 10.43 10.36 18.72
CA ILE A 249 10.40 11.55 17.87
C ILE A 249 9.24 11.51 16.89
N ALA A 250 8.37 12.53 16.99
CA ALA A 250 7.26 12.71 16.08
C ALA A 250 7.77 12.93 14.65
N THR A 251 7.51 11.97 13.77
CA THR A 251 8.12 11.93 12.42
C THR A 251 7.11 11.45 11.40
N ASP A 252 6.94 12.22 10.32
CA ASP A 252 6.20 11.75 9.14
C ASP A 252 7.09 10.80 8.33
N ALA A 253 6.61 9.58 8.11
CA ALA A 253 7.33 8.56 7.36
C ALA A 253 7.58 8.97 5.89
N LEU A 254 6.77 9.86 5.31
CA LEU A 254 7.03 10.40 3.97
C LEU A 254 8.30 11.25 3.92
N ASN A 255 8.57 12.01 4.98
CA ASN A 255 9.71 12.92 5.02
C ASN A 255 10.38 12.95 6.41
N PRO A 256 11.10 11.88 6.78
CA PRO A 256 11.81 11.83 8.05
C PRO A 256 12.91 12.89 8.15
N MET A 257 13.49 13.31 7.02
CA MET A 257 14.50 14.39 6.97
C MET A 257 14.02 15.69 7.64
N ARG A 258 12.72 16.01 7.55
CA ARG A 258 12.15 17.22 8.15
C ARG A 258 12.37 17.29 9.67
N ALA A 259 12.22 16.16 10.37
CA ALA A 259 12.43 16.09 11.81
C ALA A 259 13.88 15.71 12.17
N LEU A 260 14.56 14.95 11.30
CA LEU A 260 15.83 14.29 11.61
C LEU A 260 17.05 14.87 10.90
N SER A 261 16.95 16.05 10.26
CA SER A 261 18.05 16.65 9.48
C SER A 261 19.36 16.83 10.26
N PHE A 262 19.30 16.99 11.59
CA PHE A 262 20.48 17.06 12.47
C PHE A 262 21.27 15.73 12.57
N LEU A 263 20.67 14.62 12.10
CA LEU A 263 21.23 13.27 12.01
C LEU A 263 21.68 12.90 10.60
N ARG A 264 21.72 13.85 9.66
CA ARG A 264 22.24 13.61 8.31
C ARG A 264 23.62 12.95 8.38
N TYR A 265 23.77 11.82 7.70
CA TYR A 265 24.98 11.00 7.68
C TYR A 265 25.44 10.40 9.02
N LYS A 266 24.53 10.20 9.98
CA LYS A 266 24.89 9.67 11.31
C LYS A 266 24.25 8.33 11.65
N ILE A 267 23.14 7.97 11.01
CA ILE A 267 22.36 6.78 11.38
C ILE A 267 22.98 5.53 10.76
N LEU A 268 23.38 4.55 11.56
CA LEU A 268 24.01 3.32 11.08
C LEU A 268 22.98 2.26 10.66
N TYR A 269 21.77 2.31 11.23
CA TYR A 269 20.70 1.36 10.93
C TYR A 269 19.36 2.06 10.94
N VAL A 270 18.64 1.97 9.82
CA VAL A 270 17.22 2.38 9.75
C VAL A 270 16.38 1.15 9.43
N HIS A 271 15.29 0.98 10.18
CA HIS A 271 14.34 -0.10 9.98
C HIS A 271 12.91 0.42 9.82
N LEU A 272 12.16 -0.21 8.92
CA LEU A 272 10.72 -0.02 8.74
C LEU A 272 10.03 -1.37 8.58
N THR A 273 8.79 -1.50 9.03
CA THR A 273 7.96 -2.67 8.72
C THR A 273 6.49 -2.32 8.56
N ASN A 274 5.88 -2.78 7.46
CA ASN A 274 4.50 -2.49 7.07
C ASN A 274 4.23 -0.97 7.02
N VAL A 275 5.23 -0.22 6.54
CA VAL A 275 5.13 1.24 6.40
C VAL A 275 4.94 1.55 4.93
N TYR A 276 5.82 1.06 4.04
CA TYR A 276 5.76 1.44 2.64
C TYR A 276 4.48 0.93 1.96
N ASP A 277 3.97 -0.22 2.36
CA ASP A 277 2.68 -0.76 1.89
C ASP A 277 1.45 0.01 2.39
N ASN A 278 1.63 0.91 3.36
CA ASN A 278 0.61 1.79 3.95
C ASN A 278 0.74 3.25 3.48
N LEU A 279 1.65 3.57 2.53
CA LEU A 279 1.84 4.93 2.02
C LEU A 279 1.11 5.16 0.68
N PRO A 280 0.70 6.41 0.38
CA PRO A 280 -0.04 6.74 -0.84
C PRO A 280 0.66 6.34 -2.14
N VAL A 281 -0.13 5.95 -3.13
CA VAL A 281 0.36 5.43 -4.41
C VAL A 281 -0.53 5.84 -5.57
N ASP A 282 0.09 6.09 -6.72
CA ASP A 282 -0.58 6.17 -8.01
C ASP A 282 -0.23 4.96 -8.87
N GLU A 283 -1.08 4.66 -9.84
CA GLU A 283 -0.89 3.55 -10.77
C GLU A 283 -0.90 4.03 -12.21
N LEU A 284 -0.02 3.45 -13.00
CA LEU A 284 0.03 3.65 -14.44
C LEU A 284 -0.32 2.36 -15.17
N VAL A 285 -0.93 2.51 -16.34
CA VAL A 285 -1.11 1.44 -17.31
C VAL A 285 -0.34 1.81 -18.57
N ARG A 286 0.60 0.96 -18.96
CA ARG A 286 1.20 0.99 -20.30
C ARG A 286 0.41 0.05 -21.19
N ARG A 287 -0.08 0.57 -22.31
CA ARG A 287 -0.91 -0.16 -23.26
C ARG A 287 -0.77 0.40 -24.66
N ASP A 288 -0.55 -0.46 -25.65
CA ASP A 288 -0.51 -0.08 -27.06
C ASP A 288 0.43 1.11 -27.34
N GLY A 289 1.57 1.14 -26.63
CA GLY A 289 2.56 2.23 -26.73
C GLY A 289 2.16 3.54 -26.04
N GLN A 290 1.02 3.59 -25.35
CA GLN A 290 0.52 4.74 -24.61
C GLN A 290 0.62 4.50 -23.10
N LEU A 291 0.63 5.61 -22.34
CA LEU A 291 0.52 5.61 -20.88
C LEU A 291 -0.83 6.15 -20.45
N TYR A 292 -1.40 5.53 -19.43
CA TYR A 292 -2.64 5.97 -18.80
C TYR A 292 -2.42 6.07 -17.30
N LEU A 293 -2.90 7.16 -16.70
CA LEU A 293 -3.03 7.27 -15.25
C LEU A 293 -4.32 6.58 -14.82
N VAL A 294 -4.23 5.74 -13.79
CA VAL A 294 -5.42 5.23 -13.11
C VAL A 294 -5.93 6.33 -12.19
N GLU A 295 -7.10 6.85 -12.50
CA GLU A 295 -7.84 7.74 -11.61
C GLU A 295 -8.96 6.97 -10.94
N THR A 296 -9.27 7.37 -9.71
CA THR A 296 -10.29 6.73 -8.89
C THR A 296 -11.27 7.74 -8.34
N ARG A 297 -12.47 7.26 -8.02
CA ARG A 297 -13.40 7.96 -7.11
C ARG A 297 -14.01 6.96 -6.14
N ALA A 298 -14.07 7.32 -4.87
CA ALA A 298 -14.77 6.56 -3.85
C ALA A 298 -16.31 6.72 -3.97
N TYR A 299 -17.01 5.62 -3.75
CA TYR A 299 -18.47 5.59 -3.66
C TYR A 299 -18.95 4.52 -2.67
N LEU A 300 -20.22 4.62 -2.27
CA LEU A 300 -20.93 3.56 -1.57
C LEU A 300 -21.95 2.92 -2.52
N PRO A 301 -22.02 1.58 -2.60
CA PRO A 301 -23.17 0.92 -3.24
C PRO A 301 -24.48 1.37 -2.57
N GLU A 302 -25.53 1.63 -3.34
CA GLU A 302 -26.79 2.20 -2.84
C GLU A 302 -27.38 1.47 -1.61
N PRO A 303 -27.43 0.13 -1.54
CA PRO A 303 -27.93 -0.55 -0.34
C PRO A 303 -27.13 -0.21 0.93
N ALA A 304 -25.81 -0.10 0.80
CA ALA A 304 -24.94 0.27 1.91
C ALA A 304 -25.07 1.76 2.24
N ALA A 305 -25.16 2.62 1.23
CA ALA A 305 -25.38 4.05 1.38
C ALA A 305 -26.65 4.34 2.21
N THR A 306 -27.78 3.72 1.84
CA THR A 306 -29.07 3.85 2.53
C THR A 306 -29.02 3.30 3.96
N ALA A 307 -28.41 2.12 4.17
CA ALA A 307 -28.28 1.54 5.49
C ALA A 307 -27.46 2.42 6.44
N ILE A 308 -26.30 2.91 5.98
CA ILE A 308 -25.41 3.79 6.75
C ILE A 308 -26.12 5.12 7.06
N ALA A 309 -26.77 5.72 6.07
CA ALA A 309 -27.54 6.96 6.23
C ALA A 309 -28.61 6.81 7.32
N SER A 310 -29.39 5.71 7.27
CA SER A 310 -30.43 5.42 8.24
C SER A 310 -29.87 5.21 9.65
N THR A 311 -28.86 4.35 9.83
CA THR A 311 -28.28 4.05 11.15
C THR A 311 -27.59 5.26 11.77
N SER A 312 -26.91 6.07 10.96
CA SER A 312 -26.17 7.23 11.44
C SER A 312 -26.99 8.51 11.47
N GLY A 313 -28.27 8.48 11.09
CA GLY A 313 -29.15 9.65 11.06
C GLY A 313 -28.63 10.76 10.12
N VAL A 314 -28.01 10.37 9.00
CA VAL A 314 -27.49 11.27 7.96
C VAL A 314 -28.45 11.23 6.78
N VAL A 315 -28.80 12.39 6.21
CA VAL A 315 -29.62 12.43 4.99
C VAL A 315 -28.81 11.87 3.81
N PRO A 316 -29.37 11.01 2.94
CA PRO A 316 -28.61 10.42 1.83
C PRO A 316 -27.89 11.45 0.93
N SER A 317 -28.50 12.61 0.67
CA SER A 317 -27.88 13.70 -0.11
C SER A 317 -26.70 14.38 0.60
N GLU A 318 -26.59 14.25 1.92
CA GLU A 318 -25.53 14.87 2.73
C GLU A 318 -24.39 13.89 3.03
N GLN A 319 -24.49 12.62 2.60
CA GLN A 319 -23.54 11.58 2.94
C GLN A 319 -22.11 11.90 2.48
N ARG A 320 -21.95 12.48 1.28
CA ARG A 320 -20.65 12.98 0.79
C ARG A 320 -20.04 14.02 1.74
N ALA A 321 -20.84 14.98 2.19
CA ALA A 321 -20.39 16.02 3.12
C ALA A 321 -20.07 15.45 4.52
N ALA A 322 -20.88 14.50 5.01
CA ALA A 322 -20.63 13.82 6.28
C ALA A 322 -19.32 13.03 6.27
N VAL A 323 -19.03 12.30 5.18
CA VAL A 323 -17.75 11.59 5.00
C VAL A 323 -16.59 12.58 4.91
N ALA A 324 -16.71 13.67 4.13
CA ALA A 324 -15.68 14.68 4.05
C ALA A 324 -15.35 15.28 5.43
N ARG A 325 -16.39 15.65 6.21
CA ARG A 325 -16.21 16.15 7.57
C ARG A 325 -15.59 15.11 8.50
N LEU A 326 -16.00 13.84 8.45
CA LEU A 326 -15.35 12.76 9.21
C LEU A 326 -13.84 12.71 8.92
N LEU A 327 -13.45 12.79 7.65
CA LEU A 327 -12.05 12.73 7.23
C LEU A 327 -11.23 13.97 7.64
N ASP A 328 -11.88 15.12 7.83
CA ASP A 328 -11.22 16.37 8.24
C ASP A 328 -11.18 16.57 9.75
N THR A 329 -12.27 16.26 10.45
CA THR A 329 -12.42 16.51 11.90
C THR A 329 -12.28 15.27 12.76
N GLY A 330 -12.32 14.08 12.17
CA GLY A 330 -12.33 12.81 12.90
C GLY A 330 -13.70 12.42 13.45
N PRO A 331 -13.76 11.43 14.38
CA PRO A 331 -15.00 10.83 14.86
C PRO A 331 -15.88 11.76 15.70
N ASP A 332 -15.42 12.98 16.03
CA ASP A 332 -16.20 13.94 16.82
C ASP A 332 -17.31 14.65 16.00
N LEU A 333 -17.46 14.30 14.71
CA LEU A 333 -18.44 14.82 13.74
C LEU A 333 -19.87 15.02 14.31
N PHE A 334 -20.34 14.06 15.11
CA PHE A 334 -21.71 14.02 15.64
C PHE A 334 -21.84 14.57 17.06
N GLY A 335 -20.76 15.07 17.67
CA GLY A 335 -20.70 15.40 19.10
C GLY A 335 -20.68 14.17 20.03
N ASP A 336 -20.94 12.99 19.48
CA ASP A 336 -20.79 11.67 20.12
C ASP A 336 -19.71 10.89 19.37
N ARG A 337 -18.60 10.63 20.07
CA ARG A 337 -17.43 9.97 19.53
C ARG A 337 -17.71 8.52 19.15
N GLU A 338 -18.45 7.77 19.97
CA GLU A 338 -18.74 6.35 19.66
C GLU A 338 -19.59 6.22 18.40
N ARG A 339 -20.59 7.10 18.26
CA ARG A 339 -21.40 7.20 17.04
C ARG A 339 -20.54 7.53 15.82
N GLY A 340 -19.58 8.45 15.95
CA GLY A 340 -18.68 8.81 14.85
C GLY A 340 -17.74 7.68 14.43
N VAL A 341 -17.16 6.93 15.37
CA VAL A 341 -16.36 5.74 15.04
C VAL A 341 -17.25 4.66 14.39
N GLY A 342 -18.50 4.52 14.84
CA GLY A 342 -19.47 3.60 14.24
C GLY A 342 -19.78 3.94 12.78
N PHE A 343 -20.06 5.21 12.49
CA PHE A 343 -20.24 5.71 11.12
C PHE A 343 -18.99 5.47 10.26
N TRP A 344 -17.81 5.81 10.79
CA TRP A 344 -16.54 5.61 10.10
C TRP A 344 -16.31 4.14 9.71
N ARG A 345 -16.46 3.21 10.66
CA ARG A 345 -16.27 1.78 10.41
C ARG A 345 -17.26 1.25 9.36
N ALA A 346 -18.51 1.69 9.41
CA ALA A 346 -19.53 1.29 8.45
C ALA A 346 -19.21 1.79 7.02
N VAL A 347 -18.82 3.06 6.89
CA VAL A 347 -18.37 3.63 5.61
C VAL A 347 -17.14 2.90 5.09
N TRP A 348 -16.12 2.70 5.92
CA TRP A 348 -14.90 2.00 5.52
C TRP A 348 -15.16 0.56 5.07
N ALA A 349 -16.05 -0.16 5.75
CA ALA A 349 -16.43 -1.52 5.34
C ALA A 349 -17.08 -1.53 3.94
N ALA A 350 -17.93 -0.54 3.65
CA ALA A 350 -18.73 -0.48 2.44
C ALA A 350 -18.09 0.24 1.25
N VAL A 351 -17.10 1.12 1.47
CA VAL A 351 -16.56 1.98 0.40
C VAL A 351 -15.93 1.16 -0.73
N CYS A 352 -16.30 1.51 -1.95
CA CYS A 352 -15.74 0.97 -3.18
C CYS A 352 -15.01 2.07 -3.96
N LEU A 353 -14.12 1.67 -4.85
CA LEU A 353 -13.43 2.54 -5.79
C LEU A 353 -13.91 2.23 -7.20
N GLU A 354 -14.36 3.27 -7.89
CA GLU A 354 -14.50 3.24 -9.33
C GLU A 354 -13.17 3.66 -9.93
N GLU A 355 -12.76 3.03 -11.03
CA GLU A 355 -11.49 3.29 -11.70
C GLU A 355 -11.73 3.72 -13.15
N ARG A 356 -10.94 4.68 -13.62
CA ARG A 356 -10.86 5.04 -15.04
C ARG A 356 -9.41 5.18 -15.47
N LEU A 357 -9.16 5.00 -16.77
CA LEU A 357 -7.84 5.13 -17.37
C LEU A 357 -7.77 6.46 -18.12
N ARG A 358 -7.11 7.48 -17.57
CA ARG A 358 -6.90 8.75 -18.26
C ARG A 358 -5.61 8.70 -19.06
N ARG A 359 -5.70 8.80 -20.39
CA ARG A 359 -4.53 8.85 -21.27
C ARG A 359 -3.64 10.04 -20.92
N LEU A 360 -2.33 9.84 -20.95
CA LEU A 360 -1.31 10.87 -20.83
C LEU A 360 -0.74 11.20 -22.22
N GLU A 361 -0.38 12.46 -22.49
CA GLU A 361 0.25 12.81 -23.79
C GLU A 361 1.71 12.34 -23.82
N GLY A 362 2.36 12.29 -22.66
CA GLY A 362 3.68 11.69 -22.48
C GLY A 362 4.07 11.51 -21.02
N ILE A 363 5.33 11.12 -20.80
CA ILE A 363 5.90 10.93 -19.45
C ILE A 363 5.90 12.23 -18.64
N ALA A 364 6.02 13.39 -19.30
CA ALA A 364 5.96 14.70 -18.66
C ALA A 364 4.63 15.00 -17.96
N ASP A 365 3.53 14.34 -18.36
CA ASP A 365 2.21 14.53 -17.74
C ASP A 365 1.96 13.58 -16.56
N VAL A 366 2.89 12.66 -16.29
CA VAL A 366 2.79 11.76 -15.15
C VAL A 366 2.91 12.61 -13.87
N PRO A 367 1.96 12.49 -12.92
CA PRO A 367 2.06 13.19 -11.64
C PRO A 367 3.14 12.52 -10.78
N LEU A 368 4.41 12.82 -11.07
CA LEU A 368 5.53 12.23 -10.35
C LEU A 368 5.57 12.76 -8.91
N PRO A 369 5.72 11.88 -7.91
CA PRO A 369 5.88 12.25 -6.51
C PRO A 369 7.25 12.91 -6.27
N PRO A 370 7.42 13.64 -5.14
CA PRO A 370 8.74 14.13 -4.75
C PRO A 370 9.75 12.97 -4.65
N GLY A 371 10.94 13.17 -5.23
CA GLY A 371 11.99 12.15 -5.27
C GLY A 371 11.96 11.22 -6.48
N LEU A 372 10.97 11.34 -7.35
CA LEU A 372 10.92 10.63 -8.63
C LEU A 372 11.03 11.62 -9.79
N ASP A 373 11.94 11.37 -10.72
CA ASP A 373 12.09 12.17 -11.94
C ASP A 373 11.64 11.42 -13.21
N ALA A 374 11.45 12.16 -14.30
CA ALA A 374 11.00 11.59 -15.57
C ALA A 374 11.98 10.55 -16.13
N ASN A 375 13.29 10.77 -15.94
CA ASN A 375 14.31 9.85 -16.41
C ASN A 375 14.26 8.54 -15.62
N ASP A 376 13.88 8.54 -14.33
CA ASP A 376 13.73 7.31 -13.52
C ASP A 376 12.62 6.44 -14.12
N LEU A 377 11.50 7.09 -14.48
CA LEU A 377 10.38 6.40 -15.08
C LEU A 377 10.71 5.91 -16.49
N GLU A 378 11.44 6.69 -17.29
CA GLU A 378 11.94 6.25 -18.60
C GLU A 378 12.83 5.01 -18.49
N GLU A 379 13.78 5.01 -17.56
CA GLU A 379 14.67 3.87 -17.29
C GLU A 379 13.88 2.62 -16.87
N LEU A 380 12.91 2.77 -15.95
CA LEU A 380 12.01 1.68 -15.57
C LEU A 380 11.23 1.15 -16.78
N LEU A 381 10.64 2.04 -17.57
CA LEU A 381 9.82 1.69 -18.74
C LEU A 381 10.64 1.04 -19.87
N GLY A 382 11.96 1.31 -19.94
CA GLY A 382 12.87 0.67 -20.87
C GLY A 382 12.97 -0.85 -20.68
N THR A 383 12.74 -1.34 -19.46
CA THR A 383 12.76 -2.78 -19.13
C THR A 383 11.37 -3.34 -18.81
N ALA A 384 10.35 -2.49 -18.72
CA ALA A 384 8.99 -2.90 -18.41
C ALA A 384 8.30 -3.61 -19.59
N PRO A 385 7.39 -4.56 -19.33
CA PRO A 385 6.56 -5.16 -20.37
C PRO A 385 5.76 -4.11 -21.15
N ALA A 386 5.45 -4.40 -22.42
CA ALA A 386 4.70 -3.48 -23.28
C ALA A 386 3.27 -3.23 -22.80
N ASP A 387 2.64 -4.26 -22.22
CA ASP A 387 1.30 -4.21 -21.62
C ASP A 387 1.39 -4.55 -20.14
N VAL A 388 1.32 -3.52 -19.29
CA VAL A 388 1.48 -3.68 -17.84
C VAL A 388 0.75 -2.58 -17.07
N ARG A 389 0.13 -2.96 -15.95
CA ARG A 389 -0.37 -2.04 -14.93
C ARG A 389 0.56 -2.13 -13.72
N PHE A 390 1.05 -1.01 -13.22
CA PHE A 390 2.07 -0.97 -12.17
C PHE A 390 1.93 0.26 -11.28
N HIS A 391 2.49 0.17 -10.07
CA HIS A 391 2.50 1.27 -9.11
C HIS A 391 3.68 2.22 -9.34
N LEU A 392 3.47 3.52 -9.14
CA LEU A 392 4.53 4.51 -8.96
C LEU A 392 5.07 4.56 -7.52
N SER A 393 4.33 3.95 -6.58
CA SER A 393 4.67 3.84 -5.14
C SER A 393 5.20 5.14 -4.52
N GLY A 394 4.56 6.27 -4.84
CA GLY A 394 5.15 7.58 -4.58
C GLY A 394 5.46 7.88 -3.13
N GLY A 395 4.61 7.46 -2.18
CA GLY A 395 4.93 7.64 -0.77
C GLY A 395 6.13 6.82 -0.30
N ALA A 396 6.31 5.60 -0.83
CA ALA A 396 7.49 4.78 -0.52
C ALA A 396 8.77 5.36 -1.15
N VAL A 397 8.69 5.88 -2.37
CA VAL A 397 9.80 6.60 -3.03
C VAL A 397 10.18 7.85 -2.25
N GLU A 398 9.20 8.69 -1.90
CA GLU A 398 9.42 9.91 -1.11
C GLU A 398 10.06 9.59 0.24
N SER A 399 9.53 8.58 0.95
CA SER A 399 10.11 8.11 2.20
C SER A 399 11.55 7.67 2.03
N PHE A 400 11.83 6.86 1.01
CA PHE A 400 13.17 6.33 0.73
C PHE A 400 14.18 7.46 0.48
N VAL A 401 13.88 8.39 -0.45
CA VAL A 401 14.82 9.48 -0.79
C VAL A 401 15.05 10.45 0.36
N ASN A 402 14.09 10.58 1.28
CA ASN A 402 14.22 11.39 2.48
C ASN A 402 14.86 10.62 3.65
N THR A 403 14.99 9.30 3.56
CA THR A 403 15.61 8.45 4.58
C THR A 403 17.08 8.20 4.32
N VAL A 404 17.44 7.83 3.08
CA VAL A 404 18.83 7.46 2.74
C VAL A 404 19.88 8.54 3.04
N PRO A 405 19.61 9.85 2.98
CA PRO A 405 20.62 10.86 3.35
C PRO A 405 20.84 10.96 4.87
N LEU A 406 20.02 10.32 5.71
CA LEU A 406 20.27 10.19 7.14
C LEU A 406 21.32 9.11 7.45
N LEU A 407 21.54 8.17 6.52
CA LEU A 407 22.45 7.06 6.72
C LEU A 407 23.90 7.54 6.77
N HIS A 408 24.61 7.09 7.79
CA HIS A 408 26.07 7.09 7.80
C HIS A 408 26.59 6.40 6.52
N PRO A 409 27.76 6.79 5.95
CA PRO A 409 28.28 6.18 4.72
C PRO A 409 28.47 4.66 4.74
N ARG A 410 28.45 4.05 5.93
CA ARG A 410 28.51 2.59 6.16
C ARG A 410 27.21 2.01 6.72
N GLY A 411 26.22 2.86 6.98
CA GLY A 411 24.92 2.45 7.46
C GLY A 411 24.05 1.91 6.34
N TYR A 412 22.94 1.28 6.73
CA TYR A 412 22.00 0.68 5.79
C TYR A 412 20.55 0.87 6.24
N LEU A 413 19.67 0.82 5.25
CA LEU A 413 18.23 0.79 5.41
C LEU A 413 17.74 -0.65 5.25
N GLN A 414 16.81 -1.09 6.11
CA GLN A 414 16.12 -2.36 5.99
C GLN A 414 14.60 -2.14 6.10
N VAL A 415 13.84 -2.63 5.11
CA VAL A 415 12.37 -2.50 5.10
C VAL A 415 11.74 -3.87 4.94
N GLN A 416 10.79 -4.22 5.80
CA GLN A 416 10.00 -5.45 5.65
C GLN A 416 8.59 -5.09 5.19
N ASP A 417 8.27 -5.40 3.94
CA ASP A 417 7.04 -4.97 3.28
C ASP A 417 6.68 -5.95 2.15
N ILE A 418 5.58 -5.68 1.42
CA ILE A 418 5.21 -6.45 0.22
C ILE A 418 5.70 -5.76 -1.06
N PHE A 419 6.78 -6.28 -1.64
CA PHE A 419 7.42 -5.70 -2.82
C PHE A 419 7.16 -6.48 -4.10
N VAL A 420 7.05 -5.74 -5.20
CA VAL A 420 7.16 -6.26 -6.56
C VAL A 420 8.59 -5.99 -7.03
N ALA A 421 9.46 -6.99 -7.00
CA ALA A 421 10.90 -6.79 -7.18
C ALA A 421 11.29 -6.54 -8.64
N THR A 422 10.48 -7.02 -9.59
CA THR A 422 10.68 -6.86 -11.03
C THR A 422 9.38 -6.46 -11.73
N MET A 423 9.48 -5.75 -12.86
CA MET A 423 8.28 -5.30 -13.59
C MET A 423 7.44 -6.46 -14.16
N ASP A 424 8.04 -7.63 -14.43
CA ASP A 424 7.31 -8.81 -14.90
C ASP A 424 6.37 -9.42 -13.85
N GLU A 425 6.67 -9.26 -12.56
CA GLU A 425 5.81 -9.77 -11.47
C GLU A 425 4.43 -9.08 -11.43
N TYR A 426 4.29 -7.90 -12.03
CA TYR A 426 2.99 -7.24 -12.21
C TYR A 426 2.06 -8.00 -13.15
N ARG A 427 2.59 -8.87 -14.02
CA ARG A 427 1.79 -9.71 -14.91
C ARG A 427 1.20 -10.95 -14.21
N GLN A 428 1.61 -11.21 -12.96
CA GLN A 428 1.34 -12.46 -12.24
C GLN A 428 0.26 -12.33 -11.15
N GLY A 429 -0.51 -11.24 -11.14
CA GLY A 429 -1.54 -11.06 -10.12
C GLY A 429 -2.02 -9.64 -9.95
N PHE A 430 -3.17 -9.51 -9.29
CA PHE A 430 -3.63 -8.23 -8.80
C PHE A 430 -2.83 -7.81 -7.56
N ARG A 431 -2.38 -6.55 -7.53
CA ARG A 431 -1.45 -6.02 -6.54
C ARG A 431 -2.03 -4.88 -5.68
N GLY A 432 -3.33 -4.92 -5.40
CA GLY A 432 -4.00 -3.97 -4.49
C GLY A 432 -4.50 -2.68 -5.17
N PRO A 433 -5.08 -1.74 -4.40
CA PRO A 433 -5.13 -1.72 -2.93
C PRO A 433 -6.13 -2.71 -2.31
N GLY A 434 -5.81 -3.18 -1.10
CA GLY A 434 -6.66 -4.01 -0.24
C GLY A 434 -7.06 -3.29 1.05
N LYS A 435 -8.07 -3.82 1.76
CA LYS A 435 -8.45 -3.36 3.10
C LYS A 435 -7.90 -4.31 4.15
N LEU A 436 -7.23 -3.77 5.16
CA LEU A 436 -6.73 -4.52 6.30
C LEU A 436 -7.18 -3.83 7.59
N ASP A 437 -8.20 -4.40 8.22
CA ASP A 437 -8.93 -3.75 9.33
C ASP A 437 -9.44 -2.36 8.93
N GLY A 438 -8.88 -1.27 9.47
CA GLY A 438 -9.18 0.11 9.09
C GLY A 438 -8.14 0.77 8.17
N SER A 439 -7.09 0.04 7.76
CA SER A 439 -5.98 0.56 6.96
C SER A 439 -6.01 0.07 5.51
N VAL A 440 -5.33 0.81 4.64
CA VAL A 440 -5.02 0.40 3.27
C VAL A 440 -3.75 -0.45 3.30
N VAL A 441 -3.75 -1.55 2.56
CA VAL A 441 -2.53 -2.32 2.27
C VAL A 441 -2.31 -2.38 0.77
N ASN A 442 -1.11 -2.04 0.30
CA ASN A 442 -0.79 -2.06 -1.12
C ASN A 442 0.62 -2.55 -1.43
N TRP A 443 0.84 -3.05 -2.65
CA TRP A 443 2.19 -3.49 -3.02
C TRP A 443 3.09 -2.31 -3.40
N VAL A 444 4.38 -2.46 -3.13
CA VAL A 444 5.40 -1.45 -3.40
C VAL A 444 6.22 -1.84 -4.63
N ASN A 445 6.42 -0.90 -5.55
CA ASN A 445 7.23 -1.10 -6.74
C ASN A 445 8.73 -1.12 -6.38
N GLY A 446 9.24 -2.31 -6.07
CA GLY A 446 10.65 -2.52 -5.77
C GLY A 446 11.56 -2.29 -6.96
N ALA A 447 11.10 -2.58 -8.18
CA ALA A 447 11.86 -2.30 -9.40
C ALA A 447 12.13 -0.80 -9.56
N LEU A 448 11.15 0.06 -9.26
CA LEU A 448 11.32 1.51 -9.27
C LEU A 448 12.24 2.00 -8.14
N LEU A 449 12.13 1.42 -6.94
CA LEU A 449 13.04 1.75 -5.84
C LEU A 449 14.51 1.41 -6.17
N ARG A 450 14.79 0.41 -7.02
CA ARG A 450 16.15 0.14 -7.51
C ARG A 450 16.69 1.26 -8.39
N VAL A 451 15.88 1.76 -9.32
CA VAL A 451 16.25 2.88 -10.20
C VAL A 451 16.56 4.13 -9.36
N VAL A 452 15.63 4.50 -8.48
CA VAL A 452 15.79 5.67 -7.58
C VAL A 452 16.98 5.47 -6.64
N GLY A 453 17.15 4.26 -6.08
CA GLY A 453 18.28 3.90 -5.24
C GLY A 453 19.62 4.10 -5.94
N ALA A 454 19.76 3.59 -7.17
CA ALA A 454 20.99 3.69 -7.94
C ALA A 454 21.41 5.16 -8.14
N ARG A 455 20.46 6.05 -8.40
CA ARG A 455 20.72 7.49 -8.52
C ARG A 455 21.03 8.17 -7.20
N ALA A 456 20.44 7.69 -6.12
CA ALA A 456 20.77 8.12 -4.77
C ALA A 456 22.12 7.57 -4.26
N GLY A 457 22.84 6.77 -5.05
CA GLY A 457 24.14 6.19 -4.70
C GLY A 457 24.05 4.88 -3.91
N TYR A 458 22.92 4.16 -4.00
CA TYR A 458 22.68 2.92 -3.29
C TYR A 458 22.21 1.79 -4.22
N ASP A 459 22.69 0.57 -4.00
CA ASP A 459 22.06 -0.61 -4.57
C ASP A 459 20.94 -1.11 -3.65
N VAL A 460 19.79 -1.45 -4.23
CA VAL A 460 18.60 -1.91 -3.52
C VAL A 460 18.35 -3.38 -3.80
N HIS A 461 18.39 -4.17 -2.74
CA HIS A 461 18.28 -5.63 -2.79
C HIS A 461 16.97 -6.09 -2.18
N PHE A 462 16.49 -7.26 -2.61
CA PHE A 462 15.26 -7.87 -2.10
C PHE A 462 15.53 -9.33 -1.75
N ALA A 463 15.12 -9.74 -0.55
CA ALA A 463 15.20 -11.12 -0.08
C ALA A 463 13.83 -11.57 0.49
N PRO A 464 13.37 -12.80 0.20
CA PRO A 464 12.11 -13.29 0.75
C PRO A 464 12.18 -13.42 2.28
N PHE A 465 11.07 -13.14 2.97
CA PHE A 465 10.98 -13.37 4.41
C PHE A 465 10.89 -14.87 4.71
N ARG A 466 12.03 -15.49 5.01
CA ARG A 466 12.18 -16.95 5.16
C ARG A 466 11.64 -17.55 6.46
N TYR A 467 11.32 -16.72 7.46
CA TYR A 467 10.99 -17.21 8.81
C TYR A 467 9.54 -17.67 8.96
N ARG A 468 8.66 -17.36 8.01
CA ARG A 468 7.27 -17.84 7.98
C ARG A 468 6.96 -18.47 6.61
N PRO A 469 6.66 -19.78 6.55
CA PRO A 469 6.24 -20.43 5.32
C PRO A 469 5.05 -19.72 4.66
N GLY A 470 5.14 -19.47 3.36
CA GLY A 470 4.07 -18.81 2.60
C GLY A 470 3.92 -17.31 2.84
N SER A 471 4.84 -16.67 3.59
CA SER A 471 4.84 -15.21 3.71
C SER A 471 5.09 -14.56 2.35
N ARG A 472 4.34 -13.50 2.08
CA ARG A 472 4.59 -12.60 0.93
C ARG A 472 5.49 -11.42 1.29
N THR A 473 5.81 -11.27 2.57
CA THR A 473 6.73 -10.25 3.04
C THR A 473 8.10 -10.48 2.42
N THR A 474 8.70 -9.39 1.97
CA THR A 474 10.03 -9.33 1.39
C THR A 474 10.82 -8.29 2.18
N ILE A 475 12.10 -8.55 2.37
CA ILE A 475 13.04 -7.65 3.02
C ILE A 475 13.77 -6.89 1.92
N LEU A 476 13.55 -5.58 1.86
CA LEU A 476 14.41 -4.66 1.13
C LEU A 476 15.60 -4.30 2.02
N TYR A 477 16.80 -4.25 1.45
CA TYR A 477 17.95 -3.65 2.11
C TYR A 477 18.84 -2.89 1.14
N THR A 478 19.53 -1.85 1.63
CA THR A 478 20.44 -1.02 0.82
C THR A 478 21.89 -1.35 1.09
N THR A 479 22.72 -1.18 0.07
CA THR A 479 24.18 -1.07 0.19
C THR A 479 24.65 0.19 -0.52
N LEU A 480 25.70 0.84 -0.02
CA LEU A 480 26.32 1.95 -0.77
C LEU A 480 26.84 1.39 -2.10
N ARG A 481 26.57 2.11 -3.19
CA ARG A 481 27.06 1.74 -4.53
C ARG A 481 28.53 2.11 -4.65
N GLU A 482 29.33 1.18 -5.16
CA GLU A 482 30.78 1.36 -5.40
C GLU A 482 31.08 2.18 -6.66
#